data_AF-A0A9D6PWZ8-F1
#
_entry.id   AF-A0A9D6PWZ8-F1
#
_cell.length_a   1.000
_cell.length_b   1.000
_cell.length_c   1.000
_cell.angle_alpha   90.00
_cell.angle_beta   90.00
_cell.angle_gamma   90.00
#
_symmetry.space_group_name_H-M   'P 1'
#
loop_
_entity.id
_entity.type
_entity.pdbx_description
1 polymer ?
#
loop_
_entity_poly.entity_id
_entity_poly.type
_entity_poly.pdbx_seq_one_letter_code
_entity_poly.pdbx_strand_id
1 'polypeptide(L)'
;MNRVNRVLFLLCGMLFGMVSFGFTDELVIQNFDSDVRTDQVCRNFGAWNKDPDDESQGCVESLDAQARVGDQGMSLRLDYDVDSPNPAYNGFWLQMRDLDFSKYKYLNFDVKGDKDKGFSKVVKFELKNGQQVGRYLYTEMTDEWKHAKIPFSSFKGLKDWTKMTEFVIVFDDLNSKPKVGTMNVDNIVVTTD
;
A
#
# COMPACT_ATOMS: atom_id res chain seq x y z
N MET A 1 -73.70 30.16 -27.31
CA MET A 1 -72.44 30.55 -27.97
C MET A 1 -71.27 29.95 -27.19
N ASN A 2 -70.52 29.09 -27.90
CA ASN A 2 -69.19 28.50 -27.68
C ASN A 2 -68.29 29.19 -26.62
N ARG A 3 -67.45 28.49 -25.84
CA ARG A 3 -66.37 27.59 -26.29
C ARG A 3 -65.89 26.64 -25.18
N VAL A 4 -65.61 25.40 -25.59
CA VAL A 4 -64.84 24.38 -24.87
C VAL A 4 -63.35 24.70 -25.01
N ASN A 5 -62.60 24.78 -23.91
CA ASN A 5 -61.13 24.78 -23.94
C ASN A 5 -60.59 23.49 -23.30
N ARG A 6 -60.01 22.65 -24.15
CA ARG A 6 -59.28 21.44 -23.79
C ARG A 6 -57.92 21.85 -23.21
N VAL A 7 -57.66 21.47 -21.96
CA VAL A 7 -56.32 21.56 -21.38
C VAL A 7 -55.59 20.25 -21.67
N LEU A 8 -54.52 20.36 -22.46
CA LEU A 8 -53.63 19.28 -22.85
C LEU A 8 -52.67 18.99 -21.68
N PHE A 9 -52.75 17.80 -21.09
CA PHE A 9 -51.75 17.34 -20.12
C PHE A 9 -50.48 16.89 -20.87
N LEU A 10 -49.42 17.69 -20.77
CA LEU A 10 -48.06 17.29 -21.14
C LEU A 10 -47.46 16.45 -20.00
N LEU A 11 -47.35 15.13 -20.21
CA LEU A 11 -46.51 14.28 -19.37
C LEU A 11 -45.04 14.60 -19.67
N CYS A 12 -44.40 15.38 -18.80
CA CYS A 12 -42.96 15.53 -18.79
C CYS A 12 -42.37 14.33 -18.03
N GLY A 13 -41.94 13.30 -18.76
CA GLY A 13 -41.23 12.16 -18.20
C GLY A 13 -39.86 12.58 -17.68
N MET A 14 -39.73 12.81 -16.37
CA MET A 14 -38.43 12.92 -15.71
C MET A 14 -37.81 11.53 -15.59
N LEU A 15 -36.89 11.21 -16.50
CA LEU A 15 -35.91 10.14 -16.33
C LEU A 15 -34.99 10.50 -15.17
N PHE A 16 -35.31 10.02 -13.96
CA PHE A 16 -34.34 9.94 -12.87
C PHE A 16 -33.30 8.89 -13.27
N GLY A 17 -32.17 9.32 -13.83
CA GLY A 17 -30.99 8.47 -13.95
C GLY A 17 -30.55 8.09 -12.54
N MET A 18 -30.70 6.81 -12.19
CA MET A 18 -30.05 6.28 -10.98
C MET A 18 -28.54 6.42 -11.18
N VAL A 19 -27.94 7.38 -10.49
CA VAL A 19 -26.51 7.38 -10.27
C VAL A 19 -26.23 6.25 -9.29
N SER A 20 -25.75 5.13 -9.81
CA SER A 20 -25.21 4.05 -8.98
C SER A 20 -23.89 4.56 -8.40
N PHE A 21 -23.90 4.92 -7.12
CA PHE A 21 -22.67 4.98 -6.34
C PHE A 21 -22.26 3.53 -6.08
N GLY A 22 -21.14 3.10 -6.67
CA GLY A 22 -20.52 1.83 -6.30
C GLY A 22 -19.96 1.97 -4.88
N PHE A 23 -20.25 1.00 -4.01
CA PHE A 23 -19.53 0.88 -2.75
C PHE A 23 -18.18 0.22 -3.03
N THR A 24 -17.10 0.89 -2.64
CA THR A 24 -15.76 0.29 -2.58
C THR A 24 -15.68 -0.62 -1.36
N ASP A 25 -15.58 -1.93 -1.61
CA ASP A 25 -15.15 -2.86 -0.57
C ASP A 25 -13.66 -2.64 -0.30
N GLU A 26 -13.33 -2.34 0.96
CA GLU A 26 -11.97 -2.14 1.47
C GLU A 26 -11.66 -3.14 2.59
N LEU A 27 -10.43 -3.65 2.60
CA LEU A 27 -9.86 -4.38 3.73
C LEU A 27 -8.57 -3.70 4.19
N VAL A 28 -8.61 -3.19 5.42
CA VAL A 28 -7.44 -2.63 6.10
C VAL A 28 -6.53 -3.77 6.53
N ILE A 29 -5.29 -3.75 6.04
CA ILE A 29 -4.24 -4.69 6.45
C ILE A 29 -3.54 -4.13 7.69
N GLN A 30 -3.13 -2.85 7.63
CA GLN A 30 -2.45 -2.14 8.72
C GLN A 30 -2.42 -0.63 8.45
N ASN A 31 -2.89 0.19 9.40
CA ASN A 31 -2.96 1.66 9.34
C ASN A 31 -2.24 2.38 10.48
N PHE A 32 -1.62 1.65 11.41
CA PHE A 32 -0.77 2.15 12.51
C PHE A 32 -1.44 3.21 13.42
N ASP A 33 -2.78 3.27 13.42
CA ASP A 33 -3.57 4.21 14.22
C ASP A 33 -3.77 3.78 15.67
N SER A 34 -3.54 2.49 15.97
CA SER A 34 -3.67 1.94 17.31
C SER A 34 -2.33 1.40 17.82
N ASP A 35 -2.08 1.57 19.12
CA ASP A 35 -0.92 1.00 19.83
C ASP A 35 -0.98 -0.54 19.93
N VAL A 36 -2.10 -1.11 19.49
CA VAL A 36 -2.35 -2.52 19.57
C VAL A 36 -1.78 -3.17 18.31
N ARG A 37 -0.76 -4.00 18.50
CA ARG A 37 -0.35 -5.06 17.54
C ARG A 37 -1.49 -6.10 17.32
N THR A 38 -2.76 -5.69 17.38
CA THR A 38 -3.96 -6.51 17.30
C THR A 38 -5.00 -5.95 16.35
N ASP A 39 -4.63 -5.10 15.39
CA ASP A 39 -5.43 -4.98 14.17
C ASP A 39 -5.58 -6.42 13.65
N GLN A 40 -6.80 -6.93 13.57
CA GLN A 40 -7.06 -8.39 13.52
C GLN A 40 -6.36 -9.09 12.34
N VAL A 41 -5.96 -8.32 11.33
CA VAL A 41 -5.32 -8.77 10.10
C VAL A 41 -3.79 -8.87 10.26
N CYS A 42 -3.13 -7.82 10.73
CA CYS A 42 -1.67 -7.79 10.90
C CYS A 42 -1.25 -8.13 12.33
N ARG A 43 -0.76 -9.36 12.55
CA ARG A 43 -0.31 -9.80 13.89
C ARG A 43 1.14 -9.50 14.22
N ASN A 44 1.99 -9.50 13.21
CA ASN A 44 3.42 -9.33 13.39
C ASN A 44 4.04 -8.72 12.14
N PHE A 45 5.09 -7.96 12.37
CA PHE A 45 5.90 -7.34 11.36
C PHE A 45 7.31 -7.12 11.90
N GLY A 46 8.26 -6.87 11.01
CA GLY A 46 9.61 -6.48 11.41
C GLY A 46 10.52 -6.24 10.22
N ALA A 47 11.68 -5.66 10.48
CA ALA A 47 12.73 -5.55 9.49
C ALA A 47 13.57 -6.83 9.41
N TRP A 48 14.30 -6.96 8.31
CA TRP A 48 15.20 -8.07 8.06
C TRP A 48 16.36 -7.61 7.17
N ASN A 49 17.50 -8.26 7.35
CA ASN A 49 18.72 -8.04 6.56
C ASN A 49 19.03 -9.33 5.78
N LYS A 50 19.57 -9.21 4.55
CA LYS A 50 20.07 -10.36 3.81
C LYS A 50 21.15 -11.10 4.59
N ASP A 51 22.13 -10.35 5.08
CA ASP A 51 23.24 -10.84 5.87
C ASP A 51 23.26 -10.08 7.21
N PRO A 52 22.86 -10.73 8.32
CA PRO A 52 22.83 -10.08 9.63
C PRO A 52 24.24 -9.87 10.22
N ASP A 53 25.28 -10.50 9.67
CA ASP A 53 26.67 -10.34 10.14
C ASP A 53 27.42 -9.22 9.39
N ASP A 54 26.82 -8.67 8.32
CA ASP A 54 27.35 -7.52 7.60
C ASP A 54 26.87 -6.21 8.22
N GLU A 55 27.70 -5.62 9.07
CA GLU A 55 27.41 -4.36 9.79
C GLU A 55 27.32 -3.12 8.86
N SER A 56 27.67 -3.25 7.57
CA SER A 56 27.56 -2.15 6.60
C SER A 56 26.19 -2.05 5.92
N GLN A 57 25.28 -2.97 6.19
CA GLN A 57 23.91 -2.92 5.68
C GLN A 57 22.91 -3.09 6.82
N GLY A 58 21.69 -2.60 6.62
CA GLY A 58 20.63 -2.80 7.59
C GLY A 58 19.30 -2.20 7.19
N CYS A 59 18.23 -2.73 7.74
CA CYS A 59 16.93 -2.08 7.78
C CYS A 59 16.44 -2.09 9.22
N VAL A 60 15.96 -0.94 9.70
CA VAL A 60 15.36 -0.79 11.03
C VAL A 60 13.96 -0.22 10.87
N GLU A 61 12.98 -0.91 11.44
CA GLU A 61 11.61 -0.42 11.55
C GLU A 61 11.38 0.35 12.86
N SER A 62 10.57 1.40 12.78
CA SER A 62 10.02 2.12 13.93
C SER A 62 8.65 2.69 13.59
N LEU A 63 7.92 3.16 14.60
CA LEU A 63 6.68 3.91 14.40
C LEU A 63 6.94 5.39 14.59
N ASP A 64 6.49 6.22 13.65
CA ASP A 64 6.73 7.66 13.63
C ASP A 64 5.41 8.42 13.80
N ALA A 65 5.22 9.01 14.97
CA ALA A 65 4.05 9.84 15.24
C ALA A 65 4.13 11.23 14.58
N GLN A 66 5.31 11.69 14.13
CA GLN A 66 5.46 13.03 13.54
C GLN A 66 5.25 13.01 12.02
N ALA A 67 5.52 11.88 11.37
CA ALA A 67 5.25 11.66 9.96
C ALA A 67 4.15 10.61 9.81
N ARG A 68 2.88 11.05 9.81
CA ARG A 68 1.70 10.19 9.66
C ARG A 68 0.68 10.79 8.68
N VAL A 69 -0.26 9.99 8.21
CA VAL A 69 -1.42 10.47 7.45
C VAL A 69 -2.59 10.72 8.40
N GLY A 70 -3.20 11.91 8.33
CA GLY A 70 -4.29 12.30 9.22
C GLY A 70 -3.82 12.86 10.57
N ASP A 71 -4.76 13.00 11.51
CA ASP A 71 -4.54 13.73 12.76
C ASP A 71 -4.20 12.82 13.96
N GLN A 72 -4.33 11.49 13.83
CA GLN A 72 -4.11 10.51 14.88
C GLN A 72 -3.16 9.41 14.37
N GLY A 73 -2.73 8.50 15.25
CA GLY A 73 -1.89 7.37 14.85
C GLY A 73 -0.40 7.68 14.67
N MET A 74 0.25 6.79 13.91
CA MET A 74 1.66 6.81 13.54
C MET A 74 1.78 6.31 12.09
N SER A 75 2.95 6.43 11.47
CA SER A 75 3.27 5.61 10.30
C SER A 75 4.34 4.57 10.63
N LEU A 76 4.49 3.56 9.78
CA LEU A 76 5.72 2.78 9.73
C LEU A 76 6.85 3.66 9.17
N ARG A 77 8.00 3.65 9.82
CA ARG A 77 9.24 4.25 9.33
C ARG A 77 10.28 3.15 9.11
N LEU A 78 10.92 3.17 7.96
CA LEU A 78 11.99 2.26 7.58
C LEU A 78 13.25 3.09 7.28
N ASP A 79 14.27 2.95 8.12
CA ASP A 79 15.61 3.44 7.87
C ASP A 79 16.42 2.30 7.23
N TYR A 80 16.83 2.44 5.97
CA TYR A 80 17.49 1.40 5.20
C TYR A 80 18.91 1.82 4.76
N ASP A 81 19.79 0.83 4.69
CA ASP A 81 21.14 0.94 4.17
C ASP A 81 21.49 -0.34 3.38
N VAL A 82 21.64 -0.21 2.07
CA VAL A 82 22.14 -1.27 1.18
C VAL A 82 23.47 -0.88 0.53
N ASP A 83 24.22 0.04 1.14
CA ASP A 83 25.55 0.46 0.67
C ASP A 83 26.68 -0.39 1.27
N SER A 84 26.63 -1.68 0.94
CA SER A 84 27.63 -2.66 1.35
C SER A 84 28.68 -2.90 0.25
N PRO A 85 29.93 -3.29 0.61
CA PRO A 85 30.89 -3.85 -0.34
C PRO A 85 30.44 -5.20 -0.93
N ASN A 86 29.46 -5.88 -0.33
CA ASN A 86 28.85 -7.11 -0.81
C ASN A 86 27.48 -6.81 -1.44
N PRO A 87 26.94 -7.71 -2.29
CA PRO A 87 25.57 -7.54 -2.77
C PRO A 87 24.58 -7.52 -1.61
N ALA A 88 23.86 -6.41 -1.43
CA ALA A 88 23.00 -6.17 -0.27
C ALA A 88 21.53 -6.00 -0.65
N TYR A 89 20.67 -6.52 0.21
CA TYR A 89 19.24 -6.22 0.19
C TYR A 89 18.67 -6.46 1.58
N ASN A 90 17.65 -5.69 1.94
CA ASN A 90 17.01 -5.75 3.24
C ASN A 90 15.58 -5.23 3.09
N GLY A 91 14.86 -5.12 4.20
CA GLY A 91 13.59 -4.43 4.18
C GLY A 91 12.70 -4.82 5.34
N PHE A 92 11.41 -4.93 5.04
CA PHE A 92 10.35 -5.09 6.03
C PHE A 92 9.34 -6.13 5.56
N TRP A 93 8.77 -6.89 6.51
CA TRP A 93 7.68 -7.81 6.25
C TRP A 93 6.53 -7.57 7.23
N LEU A 94 5.32 -7.86 6.76
CA LEU A 94 4.08 -7.90 7.54
C LEU A 94 3.34 -9.20 7.24
N GLN A 95 2.82 -9.87 8.28
CA GLN A 95 2.06 -11.12 8.17
C GLN A 95 0.55 -10.87 8.00
N MET A 96 -0.07 -11.62 7.07
CA MET A 96 -1.49 -11.52 6.71
C MET A 96 -2.32 -12.79 7.00
N ARG A 97 -1.72 -13.98 7.17
CA ARG A 97 -2.40 -15.24 7.55
C ARG A 97 -3.47 -15.76 6.58
N ASP A 98 -3.07 -15.99 5.32
CA ASP A 98 -3.92 -16.61 4.30
C ASP A 98 -5.20 -15.83 3.97
N LEU A 99 -5.14 -14.49 3.97
CA LEU A 99 -6.30 -13.67 3.57
C LEU A 99 -6.69 -13.95 2.14
N ASP A 100 -7.99 -14.02 1.90
CA ASP A 100 -8.53 -14.13 0.55
C ASP A 100 -8.65 -12.74 -0.09
N PHE A 101 -7.76 -12.47 -1.05
CA PHE A 101 -7.75 -11.26 -1.85
C PHE A 101 -8.45 -11.40 -3.21
N SER A 102 -9.09 -12.54 -3.49
CA SER A 102 -9.67 -12.84 -4.82
C SER A 102 -10.71 -11.82 -5.30
N LYS A 103 -11.41 -11.14 -4.38
CA LYS A 103 -12.37 -10.09 -4.74
C LYS A 103 -11.73 -8.71 -4.96
N TYR A 104 -10.57 -8.45 -4.37
CA TYR A 104 -9.87 -7.16 -4.49
C TYR A 104 -9.04 -7.10 -5.78
N LYS A 105 -8.71 -5.87 -6.18
CA LYS A 105 -7.99 -5.60 -7.43
C LYS A 105 -6.78 -4.70 -7.25
N TYR A 106 -6.71 -3.99 -6.14
CA TYR A 106 -5.66 -3.01 -5.89
C TYR A 106 -5.07 -3.19 -4.51
N LEU A 107 -3.76 -3.03 -4.42
CA LEU A 107 -3.05 -2.71 -3.19
C LEU A 107 -2.96 -1.19 -3.11
N ASN A 108 -3.36 -0.63 -1.98
CA ASN A 108 -3.22 0.80 -1.72
C ASN A 108 -2.43 1.01 -0.43
N PHE A 109 -1.66 2.10 -0.40
CA PHE A 109 -0.93 2.56 0.76
C PHE A 109 -0.51 4.01 0.55
N ASP A 110 -0.24 4.72 1.63
CA ASP A 110 0.40 6.01 1.60
C ASP A 110 1.90 5.85 1.81
N VAL A 111 2.71 6.57 1.04
CA VAL A 111 4.17 6.55 1.13
C VAL A 111 4.77 7.94 1.07
N LYS A 112 5.89 8.11 1.77
CA LYS A 112 6.67 9.35 1.78
C LYS A 112 8.14 9.03 1.99
N GLY A 113 9.03 9.69 1.24
CA GLY A 113 10.46 9.68 1.48
C GLY A 113 10.91 10.78 2.43
N ASP A 114 11.93 10.54 3.25
CA ASP A 114 12.54 11.56 4.10
C ASP A 114 13.58 12.36 3.29
N LYS A 115 13.28 13.63 3.02
CA LYS A 115 14.16 14.50 2.23
C LYS A 115 15.54 14.71 2.86
N ASP A 116 15.58 14.85 4.18
CA ASP A 116 16.80 15.23 4.90
C ASP A 116 17.75 14.03 5.05
N LYS A 117 17.20 12.83 5.20
CA LYS A 117 17.97 11.57 5.20
C LYS A 117 18.22 10.99 3.81
N GLY A 118 17.51 11.46 2.78
CA GLY A 118 17.48 10.85 1.47
C GLY A 118 16.56 9.63 1.41
N PHE A 119 16.14 9.26 0.19
CA PHE A 119 15.21 8.15 -0.02
C PHE A 119 15.23 7.66 -1.46
N SER A 120 15.08 6.34 -1.63
CA SER A 120 15.10 5.72 -2.93
C SER A 120 13.89 6.12 -3.76
N LYS A 121 14.13 6.45 -5.04
CA LYS A 121 13.05 6.66 -6.01
C LYS A 121 12.43 5.37 -6.53
N VAL A 122 13.09 4.24 -6.32
CA VAL A 122 12.61 2.90 -6.71
C VAL A 122 12.61 2.00 -5.49
N VAL A 123 11.43 1.49 -5.13
CA VAL A 123 11.25 0.55 -4.02
C VAL A 123 10.46 -0.64 -4.52
N LYS A 124 10.87 -1.85 -4.13
CA LYS A 124 10.19 -3.08 -4.53
C LYS A 124 9.17 -3.48 -3.48
N PHE A 125 7.95 -3.66 -3.92
CA PHE A 125 6.88 -4.23 -3.11
C PHE A 125 6.62 -5.65 -3.54
N GLU A 126 6.47 -6.53 -2.56
CA GLU A 126 6.07 -7.91 -2.79
C GLU A 126 4.78 -8.26 -2.04
N LEU A 127 3.95 -9.07 -2.71
CA LEU A 127 2.84 -9.77 -2.09
C LEU A 127 3.09 -11.26 -2.26
N LYS A 128 2.91 -12.03 -1.19
CA LYS A 128 3.19 -13.46 -1.19
C LYS A 128 1.96 -14.29 -0.86
N ASN A 129 1.90 -15.47 -1.45
CA ASN A 129 1.14 -16.60 -0.93
C ASN A 129 2.13 -17.74 -0.60
N GLY A 130 1.63 -18.90 -0.17
CA GLY A 130 2.49 -20.03 0.22
C GLY A 130 3.41 -20.60 -0.88
N GLN A 131 3.28 -20.16 -2.14
CA GLN A 131 4.00 -20.71 -3.30
C GLN A 131 4.55 -19.65 -4.26
N GLN A 132 3.98 -18.45 -4.27
CA GLN A 132 4.18 -17.41 -5.27
C GLN A 132 4.57 -16.11 -4.60
N VAL A 133 5.44 -15.37 -5.29
CA VAL A 133 5.86 -14.03 -4.89
C VAL A 133 5.58 -13.09 -6.06
N GLY A 134 4.59 -12.23 -5.87
CA GLY A 134 4.26 -11.14 -6.76
C GLY A 134 5.18 -9.98 -6.47
N ARG A 135 5.78 -9.39 -7.50
CA ARG A 135 6.71 -8.27 -7.36
C ARG A 135 6.29 -7.09 -8.19
N TYR A 136 6.45 -5.90 -7.63
CA TYR A 136 6.23 -4.63 -8.31
C TYR A 136 7.31 -3.62 -7.92
N LEU A 137 7.87 -2.93 -8.90
CA LEU A 137 8.80 -1.82 -8.67
C LEU A 137 8.00 -0.51 -8.69
N TYR A 138 7.89 0.14 -7.54
CA TYR A 138 7.25 1.44 -7.41
C TYR A 138 8.28 2.54 -7.68
N THR A 139 7.99 3.42 -8.64
CA THR A 139 8.92 4.45 -9.13
C THR A 139 8.43 5.88 -8.87
N GLU A 140 7.39 6.02 -8.06
CA GLU A 140 6.62 7.26 -7.92
C GLU A 140 6.87 7.99 -6.59
N MET A 141 7.93 7.62 -5.87
CA MET A 141 8.27 8.11 -4.52
C MET A 141 8.66 9.60 -4.51
N THR A 142 8.07 10.35 -3.58
CA THR A 142 8.29 11.79 -3.36
C THR A 142 8.65 12.09 -1.90
N ASP A 143 9.11 13.31 -1.62
CA ASP A 143 9.29 13.86 -0.26
C ASP A 143 7.98 14.37 0.36
N GLU A 144 6.87 14.17 -0.34
CA GLU A 144 5.50 14.42 0.13
C GLU A 144 4.71 13.11 0.20
N TRP A 145 3.71 13.07 1.09
CA TRP A 145 2.79 11.94 1.17
C TRP A 145 2.08 11.72 -0.16
N LYS A 146 2.12 10.48 -0.63
CA LYS A 146 1.48 10.07 -1.85
C LYS A 146 0.69 8.79 -1.63
N HIS A 147 -0.57 8.85 -2.03
CA HIS A 147 -1.41 7.67 -2.11
C HIS A 147 -1.03 6.82 -3.33
N ALA A 148 -0.46 5.66 -3.10
CA ALA A 148 -0.16 4.68 -4.12
C ALA A 148 -1.34 3.74 -4.29
N LYS A 149 -1.74 3.50 -5.55
CA LYS A 149 -2.78 2.54 -5.94
C LYS A 149 -2.24 1.63 -7.03
N ILE A 150 -1.94 0.39 -6.67
CA ILE A 150 -1.24 -0.56 -7.52
C ILE A 150 -2.20 -1.68 -7.94
N PRO A 151 -2.51 -1.81 -9.24
CA PRO A 151 -3.31 -2.94 -9.71
C PRO A 151 -2.60 -4.28 -9.44
N PHE A 152 -3.33 -5.27 -8.96
CA PHE A 152 -2.83 -6.63 -8.76
C PHE A 152 -2.25 -7.24 -10.04
N SER A 153 -2.80 -6.88 -11.21
CA SER A 153 -2.29 -7.28 -12.53
C SER A 153 -0.88 -6.75 -12.85
N SER A 154 -0.40 -5.74 -12.12
CA SER A 154 0.94 -5.19 -12.25
C SER A 154 2.00 -6.06 -11.55
N PHE A 155 1.61 -6.84 -10.54
CA PHE A 155 2.54 -7.74 -9.84
C PHE A 155 2.95 -8.91 -10.72
N LYS A 156 4.26 -9.12 -10.87
CA LYS A 156 4.82 -10.23 -11.66
C LYS A 156 5.14 -11.40 -10.74
N GLY A 157 4.69 -12.60 -11.12
CA GLY A 157 4.98 -13.84 -10.38
C GLY A 157 3.88 -14.32 -9.43
N LEU A 158 2.73 -13.65 -9.38
CA LEU A 158 1.58 -14.00 -8.55
C LEU A 158 0.30 -14.06 -9.39
N LYS A 159 -0.47 -15.15 -9.22
CA LYS A 159 -1.72 -15.38 -9.97
C LYS A 159 -2.85 -15.87 -9.06
N ASP A 160 -2.51 -16.54 -7.97
CA ASP A 160 -3.47 -16.98 -6.97
C ASP A 160 -3.49 -16.00 -5.79
N TRP A 161 -4.64 -15.39 -5.58
CA TRP A 161 -4.88 -14.37 -4.56
C TRP A 161 -5.68 -14.89 -3.36
N THR A 162 -5.97 -16.20 -3.31
CA THR A 162 -6.94 -16.77 -2.34
C THR A 162 -6.36 -16.97 -0.94
N LYS A 163 -5.03 -16.96 -0.79
CA LYS A 163 -4.33 -17.24 0.48
C LYS A 163 -3.08 -16.39 0.63
N MET A 164 -3.27 -15.10 0.82
CA MET A 164 -2.19 -14.12 0.93
C MET A 164 -1.55 -14.16 2.32
N THR A 165 -0.22 -14.32 2.35
CA THR A 165 0.54 -14.60 3.58
C THR A 165 1.35 -13.40 4.06
N GLU A 166 1.96 -12.63 3.15
CA GLU A 166 2.86 -11.54 3.50
C GLU A 166 2.79 -10.36 2.53
N PHE A 167 2.93 -9.16 3.10
CA PHE A 167 3.31 -7.95 2.39
C PHE A 167 4.76 -7.63 2.75
N VAL A 168 5.59 -7.32 1.74
CA VAL A 168 7.02 -7.10 1.94
C VAL A 168 7.48 -5.88 1.16
N ILE A 169 8.32 -5.08 1.81
CA ILE A 169 9.04 -3.95 1.20
C ILE A 169 10.50 -4.36 1.12
N VAL A 170 11.12 -4.20 -0.04
CA VAL A 170 12.50 -4.60 -0.29
C VAL A 170 13.29 -3.43 -0.86
N PHE A 171 14.40 -3.12 -0.20
CA PHE A 171 15.48 -2.31 -0.74
C PHE A 171 16.57 -3.25 -1.22
N ASP A 172 17.04 -3.06 -2.45
CA ASP A 172 18.18 -3.78 -2.99
C ASP A 172 19.20 -2.82 -3.59
N ASP A 173 20.47 -3.22 -3.56
CA ASP A 173 21.61 -2.43 -4.00
C ASP A 173 21.60 -2.07 -5.50
N LEU A 174 20.83 -2.79 -6.33
CA LEU A 174 20.69 -2.53 -7.76
C LEU A 174 19.71 -1.39 -8.05
N ASN A 175 18.60 -1.33 -7.30
CA ASN A 175 17.50 -0.41 -7.54
C ASN A 175 17.50 0.80 -6.59
N SER A 176 18.02 0.66 -5.37
CA SER A 176 17.91 1.69 -4.34
C SER A 176 18.86 2.86 -4.63
N LYS A 177 18.30 4.04 -4.91
CA LYS A 177 19.06 5.25 -5.26
C LYS A 177 18.44 6.49 -4.62
N PRO A 178 19.09 7.09 -3.60
CA PRO A 178 20.30 6.63 -2.90
C PRO A 178 20.15 5.26 -2.20
N LYS A 179 21.29 4.60 -1.96
CA LYS A 179 21.38 3.28 -1.30
C LYS A 179 21.16 3.32 0.22
N VAL A 180 21.22 4.51 0.81
CA VAL A 180 20.89 4.78 2.20
C VAL A 180 19.76 5.79 2.23
N GLY A 181 18.80 5.61 3.13
CA GLY A 181 17.72 6.57 3.28
C GLY A 181 16.63 6.13 4.24
N THR A 182 15.55 6.90 4.24
CA THR A 182 14.36 6.63 5.04
C THR A 182 13.10 6.74 4.19
N MET A 183 12.15 5.83 4.41
CA MET A 183 10.78 5.99 3.93
C MET A 183 9.76 5.73 5.03
N ASN A 184 8.63 6.40 4.93
CA ASN A 184 7.45 6.20 5.73
C ASN A 184 6.35 5.53 4.89
N VAL A 185 5.58 4.65 5.52
CA VAL A 185 4.43 3.94 4.93
C VAL A 185 3.26 3.99 5.89
N ASP A 186 2.07 4.23 5.37
CA ASP A 186 0.84 4.29 6.13
C ASP A 186 -0.33 3.66 5.35
N ASN A 187 -1.46 3.39 6.02
CA ASN A 187 -2.73 2.96 5.43
C ASN A 187 -2.62 1.83 4.38
N ILE A 188 -2.00 0.70 4.75
CA ILE A 188 -1.89 -0.46 3.87
C ILE A 188 -3.26 -1.15 3.79
N VAL A 189 -3.90 -1.10 2.63
CA VAL A 189 -5.25 -1.64 2.39
C VAL A 189 -5.36 -2.32 1.02
N VAL A 190 -6.41 -3.11 0.83
CA VAL A 190 -6.80 -3.63 -0.50
C VAL A 190 -8.23 -3.24 -0.84
N THR A 191 -8.47 -2.86 -2.10
CA THR A 191 -9.78 -2.36 -2.57
C THR A 191 -10.25 -3.06 -3.84
N THR A 192 -11.55 -3.00 -4.10
CA THR A 192 -12.21 -3.62 -5.27
C THR A 192 -12.26 -2.75 -6.53
N ASP A 193 -12.00 -1.45 -6.39
CA ASP A 193 -11.99 -0.44 -7.45
C ASP A 193 -10.75 0.46 -7.38
#